data_AF-A0A962TMQ7-F1
#
_entry.id   AF-A0A962TMQ7-F1
#
_cell.length_a   1.000
_cell.length_b   1.000
_cell.length_c   1.000
_cell.angle_alpha   90.00
_cell.angle_beta   90.00
_cell.angle_gamma   90.00
#
_symmetry.space_group_name_H-M   'P 1'
#
loop_
_entity.id
_entity.type
_entity.pdbx_description
1 polymer ?
#
loop_
_entity_poly.entity_id
_entity_poly.type
_entity_poly.pdbx_seq_one_letter_code
_entity_poly.pdbx_strand_id
1 'polypeptide(L)'
;MAIKLTYRYRMPQGTVDQHAVFSHLQDVLNVFASKPDCTKFYIGITNNLKRRRREHQTDRPEYTLMCAIYKEEDDHIKDRFHNLEREAISRFQHGVRNKATHRVLRCDNEPGQKPHNWLYILVDKRDVAGVPTNSLNPGLWGDER
;
A
#
# COMPACT_ATOMS: atom_id res chain seq x y z
N MET A 1 -5.40 18.07 6.29
CA MET A 1 -3.93 17.98 6.05
C MET A 1 -3.71 17.24 4.73
N ALA A 2 -2.88 17.72 3.78
CA ALA A 2 -2.78 17.10 2.46
C ALA A 2 -2.02 15.76 2.48
N ILE A 3 -2.65 14.63 2.15
CA ILE A 3 -1.98 13.32 2.03
C ILE A 3 -0.78 13.42 1.09
N LYS A 4 0.42 13.12 1.59
CA LYS A 4 1.62 13.02 0.75
C LYS A 4 1.53 11.71 -0.03
N LEU A 5 1.59 11.80 -1.36
CA LEU A 5 1.73 10.62 -2.20
C LEU A 5 3.21 10.30 -2.36
N THR A 6 3.56 9.04 -2.17
CA THR A 6 4.92 8.55 -2.32
C THR A 6 4.87 7.29 -3.17
N TYR A 7 5.50 7.36 -4.34
CA TYR A 7 5.59 6.28 -5.31
C TYR A 7 6.83 5.43 -5.09
N ARG A 8 7.14 5.15 -3.83
CA ARG A 8 8.45 4.62 -3.51
C ARG A 8 8.75 3.30 -4.23
N TYR A 9 7.78 2.41 -4.41
CA TYR A 9 8.05 1.09 -4.98
C TYR A 9 7.06 0.64 -6.04
N ARG A 10 7.63 0.13 -7.13
CA ARG A 10 6.95 -0.60 -8.20
C ARG A 10 7.77 -1.86 -8.45
N MET A 11 7.21 -3.05 -8.21
CA MET A 11 7.86 -4.29 -8.62
C MET A 11 8.03 -4.32 -10.15
N PRO A 12 9.08 -4.97 -10.67
CA PRO A 12 9.29 -5.10 -12.11
C PRO A 12 8.07 -5.72 -12.81
N GLN A 13 7.77 -5.20 -13.99
CA GLN A 13 6.71 -5.68 -14.87
C GLN A 13 6.84 -7.21 -15.12
N GLY A 14 5.72 -7.95 -15.11
CA GLY A 14 5.70 -9.40 -15.34
C GLY A 14 5.98 -10.27 -14.12
N THR A 15 6.27 -9.67 -12.95
CA THR A 15 6.44 -10.39 -11.68
C THR A 15 5.07 -10.65 -11.04
N VAL A 16 4.27 -11.53 -11.65
CA VAL A 16 2.95 -11.97 -11.14
C VAL A 16 3.14 -12.98 -10.00
N ASP A 17 4.03 -12.69 -9.06
CA ASP A 17 4.22 -13.50 -7.87
C ASP A 17 3.56 -12.80 -6.67
N GLN A 18 2.32 -13.22 -6.36
CA GLN A 18 1.57 -12.75 -5.20
C GLN A 18 2.38 -12.91 -3.90
N HIS A 19 3.21 -13.95 -3.79
CA HIS A 19 4.06 -14.15 -2.63
C HIS A 19 5.09 -13.02 -2.50
N ALA A 20 5.73 -12.61 -3.60
CA ALA A 20 6.64 -11.48 -3.61
C ALA A 20 5.91 -10.17 -3.23
N VAL A 21 4.69 -9.96 -3.74
CA VAL A 21 3.87 -8.79 -3.37
C VAL A 21 3.57 -8.76 -1.87
N PHE A 22 3.15 -9.88 -1.29
CA PHE A 22 2.83 -9.96 0.13
C PHE A 22 4.06 -9.89 1.03
N SER A 23 5.18 -10.49 0.64
CA SER A 23 6.44 -10.36 1.36
C SER A 23 6.89 -8.91 1.40
N HIS A 24 6.79 -8.20 0.27
CA HIS A 24 7.14 -6.79 0.22
C HIS A 24 6.18 -5.92 1.06
N LEU A 25 4.88 -6.16 0.97
CA LEU A 25 3.88 -5.48 1.80
C LEU A 25 4.18 -5.68 3.29
N GLN A 26 4.55 -6.89 3.70
CA GLN A 26 4.96 -7.19 5.08
C GLN A 26 6.18 -6.36 5.50
N ASP A 27 7.20 -6.21 4.66
CA ASP A 27 8.40 -5.42 4.96
C ASP A 27 8.07 -3.93 5.14
N VAL A 28 7.24 -3.38 4.24
CA VAL A 28 6.78 -1.99 4.34
C VAL A 28 5.99 -1.77 5.63
N LEU A 29 5.06 -2.68 5.96
CA LEU A 29 4.26 -2.59 7.17
C LEU A 29 5.11 -2.77 8.44
N ASN A 30 6.16 -3.60 8.41
CA ASN A 30 7.09 -3.76 9.53
C ASN A 30 7.82 -2.45 9.85
N VAL A 31 8.23 -1.69 8.82
CA VAL A 31 8.87 -0.37 8.98
C VAL A 31 7.88 0.63 9.58
N PHE A 32 6.63 0.63 9.16
CA PHE A 32 5.62 1.51 9.78
C PHE A 32 5.29 1.08 11.21
N ALA A 33 5.20 -0.23 11.46
CA ALA A 33 4.96 -0.78 12.80
C ALA A 33 6.12 -0.52 13.79
N SER A 34 7.33 -0.25 13.30
CA SER A 34 8.44 0.19 14.16
C SER A 34 8.37 1.66 14.55
N LYS A 35 7.48 2.44 13.94
CA LYS A 35 7.32 3.87 14.25
C LYS A 35 6.32 4.03 15.39
N PRO A 36 6.73 4.64 16.52
CA PRO A 36 5.89 4.72 17.70
C PRO A 36 4.63 5.58 17.50
N ASP A 37 4.60 6.42 16.47
CA ASP A 37 3.45 7.29 16.19
C ASP A 37 2.59 6.80 15.01
N CYS A 38 2.90 5.63 14.44
CA CYS A 38 2.08 5.02 13.40
C CYS A 38 1.16 3.99 14.07
N THR A 39 -0.15 4.21 14.03
CA THR A 39 -1.12 3.42 14.80
C THR A 39 -1.98 2.53 13.92
N LYS A 40 -2.22 2.97 12.67
CA LYS A 40 -3.08 2.25 11.74
C LYS A 40 -2.64 2.40 10.29
N PHE A 41 -3.08 1.42 9.50
CA PHE A 41 -2.94 1.42 8.06
C PHE A 41 -4.21 0.93 7.39
N TYR A 42 -4.38 1.32 6.15
CA TYR A 42 -5.45 0.86 5.27
C TYR A 42 -4.82 0.36 3.98
N ILE A 43 -5.18 -0.83 3.52
CA ILE A 43 -4.82 -1.35 2.20
C ILE A 43 -5.94 -0.96 1.24
N GLY A 44 -5.64 -0.57 0.02
CA GLY A 44 -6.68 -0.44 -0.98
C GLY A 44 -6.17 -0.73 -2.38
N ILE A 45 -7.11 -1.00 -3.27
CA ILE A 45 -6.85 -1.05 -4.70
C ILE A 45 -7.53 0.11 -5.45
N THR A 46 -6.95 0.56 -6.55
CA THR A 46 -7.55 1.63 -7.38
C THR A 46 -7.02 1.61 -8.81
N ASN A 47 -7.82 2.08 -9.77
CA ASN A 47 -7.35 2.35 -11.13
C ASN A 47 -6.68 3.72 -11.27
N ASN A 48 -6.86 4.61 -10.29
CA ASN A 48 -6.36 5.97 -10.36
C ASN A 48 -5.93 6.47 -8.97
N LEU A 49 -4.63 6.36 -8.69
CA LEU A 49 -4.05 6.79 -7.42
C LEU A 49 -4.28 8.27 -7.12
N LYS A 50 -4.23 9.14 -8.13
CA LYS A 50 -4.37 10.60 -7.97
C LYS A 50 -5.79 10.98 -7.55
N ARG A 51 -6.81 10.40 -8.19
CA ARG A 51 -8.21 10.54 -7.81
C ARG A 51 -8.46 9.95 -6.43
N ARG A 52 -8.01 8.72 -6.20
CA ARG A 52 -8.23 8.02 -4.92
C ARG A 52 -7.57 8.73 -3.75
N ARG A 53 -6.40 9.35 -3.95
CA ARG A 53 -5.77 10.23 -2.96
C ARG A 53 -6.65 11.43 -2.61
N ARG A 54 -7.25 12.09 -3.60
CA ARG A 54 -8.13 13.25 -3.37
C ARG A 54 -9.39 12.83 -2.60
N GLU A 55 -9.98 11.68 -2.93
CA GLU A 55 -11.10 11.11 -2.19
C GLU A 55 -10.73 10.85 -0.73
N HIS A 56 -9.61 10.15 -0.47
CA HIS A 56 -9.14 9.88 0.90
C HIS A 56 -8.76 11.14 1.68
N GLN A 57 -8.29 12.21 1.02
CA GLN A 57 -8.05 13.49 1.69
C GLN A 57 -9.33 14.10 2.27
N THR A 58 -10.47 13.85 1.61
CA THR A 58 -11.79 14.33 2.04
C THR A 58 -12.42 13.37 3.05
N ASP A 59 -12.42 12.08 2.75
CA ASP A 59 -13.20 11.07 3.48
C ASP A 59 -12.46 10.48 4.68
N ARG A 60 -11.13 10.45 4.63
CA ARG A 60 -10.26 9.84 5.66
C ARG A 60 -9.04 10.72 5.98
N PRO A 61 -9.25 11.97 6.46
CA PRO A 61 -8.19 12.95 6.69
C PRO A 61 -7.16 12.53 7.76
N GLU A 62 -7.47 11.50 8.55
CA GLU A 62 -6.57 10.90 9.54
C GLU A 62 -5.37 10.20 8.92
N TYR A 63 -5.47 9.72 7.68
CA TYR A 63 -4.33 9.19 6.96
C TYR A 63 -3.53 10.34 6.39
N THR A 64 -2.21 10.27 6.52
CA THR A 64 -1.33 11.39 6.16
C THR A 64 -0.39 11.07 5.02
N LEU A 65 -0.26 9.78 4.66
CA LEU A 65 0.61 9.26 3.61
C LEU A 65 -0.13 8.18 2.80
N MET A 66 0.06 8.20 1.48
CA MET A 66 -0.35 7.13 0.58
C MET A 66 0.88 6.57 -0.12
N CYS A 67 1.10 5.25 -0.01
CA CYS A 67 2.21 4.54 -0.63
C CYS A 67 1.67 3.58 -1.68
N ALA A 68 2.09 3.75 -2.94
CA ALA A 68 1.88 2.72 -3.95
C ALA A 68 2.80 1.52 -3.63
N ILE A 69 2.24 0.32 -3.66
CA ILE A 69 2.93 -0.95 -3.37
C ILE A 69 3.15 -1.74 -4.65
N TYR A 70 2.16 -1.75 -5.54
CA TYR A 70 2.23 -2.48 -6.79
C TYR A 70 1.29 -1.89 -7.85
N LYS A 71 1.66 -2.05 -9.13
CA LYS A 71 0.82 -1.78 -10.30
C LYS A 71 0.86 -2.99 -11.22
N GLU A 72 -0.30 -3.53 -11.55
CA GLU A 72 -0.47 -4.47 -12.66
C GLU A 72 -0.67 -3.67 -13.97
N GLU A 73 -0.07 -4.13 -15.08
CA GLU A 73 -0.37 -3.55 -16.40
C GLU A 73 -1.66 -4.17 -16.96
N ASP A 74 -2.45 -3.38 -17.70
CA ASP A 74 -3.82 -3.73 -18.10
C ASP A 74 -3.92 -5.06 -18.90
N ASP A 75 -2.83 -5.48 -19.56
CA ASP A 75 -2.76 -6.74 -20.32
C ASP A 75 -2.63 -8.02 -19.45
N HIS A 76 -2.41 -7.87 -18.14
CA HIS A 76 -2.21 -8.97 -17.19
C HIS A 76 -3.20 -8.97 -16.02
N ILE A 77 -4.24 -8.14 -16.04
CA ILE A 77 -5.36 -8.18 -15.09
C ILE A 77 -6.18 -9.46 -15.33
N LYS A 78 -5.62 -10.60 -14.90
CA LYS A 78 -6.27 -11.91 -14.82
C LYS A 78 -6.76 -12.15 -13.39
N ASP A 79 -7.47 -13.25 -13.17
CA ASP A 79 -7.99 -13.70 -11.88
C ASP A 79 -6.99 -13.71 -10.71
N ARG A 80 -5.68 -13.69 -10.96
CA ARG A 80 -4.64 -13.60 -9.93
C ARG A 80 -4.57 -12.22 -9.27
N PHE A 81 -4.80 -11.14 -9.99
CA PHE A 81 -4.90 -9.81 -9.38
C PHE A 81 -6.26 -9.60 -8.70
N HIS A 82 -7.31 -10.29 -9.20
CA HIS A 82 -8.66 -10.24 -8.62
C HIS A 82 -8.72 -10.66 -7.15
N ASN A 83 -7.81 -11.53 -6.70
CA ASN A 83 -7.78 -12.00 -5.31
C ASN A 83 -6.83 -11.22 -4.41
N LEU A 84 -5.99 -10.36 -4.97
CA LEU A 84 -4.84 -9.81 -4.27
C LEU A 84 -5.23 -8.87 -3.11
N GLU A 85 -6.24 -8.02 -3.28
CA GLU A 85 -6.74 -7.18 -2.18
C GLU A 85 -7.36 -8.02 -1.08
N ARG A 86 -8.25 -8.95 -1.44
CA ARG A 86 -8.93 -9.82 -0.48
C ARG A 86 -7.96 -10.70 0.29
N GLU A 87 -6.95 -11.26 -0.38
CA GLU A 87 -5.90 -12.04 0.24
C GLU A 87 -4.98 -11.17 1.11
N ALA A 88 -4.63 -9.96 0.67
CA ALA A 88 -3.88 -9.01 1.48
C ALA A 88 -4.66 -8.65 2.75
N ILE A 89 -5.93 -8.26 2.63
CA ILE A 89 -6.79 -7.96 3.78
C ILE A 89 -6.89 -9.19 4.67
N SER A 90 -7.22 -10.36 4.14
CA SER A 90 -7.34 -11.60 4.93
C SER A 90 -6.04 -11.93 5.69
N ARG A 91 -4.88 -11.73 5.05
CA ARG A 91 -3.56 -11.99 5.65
C ARG A 91 -3.18 -10.96 6.71
N PHE A 92 -3.56 -9.70 6.53
CA PHE A 92 -3.14 -8.58 7.38
C PHE A 92 -4.26 -8.02 8.27
N GLN A 93 -5.47 -8.60 8.27
CA GLN A 93 -6.64 -8.10 9.01
C GLN A 93 -6.42 -7.98 10.51
N HIS A 94 -5.59 -8.86 11.08
CA HIS A 94 -5.25 -8.82 12.51
C HIS A 94 -4.17 -7.78 12.84
N GLY A 95 -3.74 -7.01 11.84
CA GLY A 95 -2.64 -6.05 11.94
C GLY A 95 -1.27 -6.70 11.84
N VAL A 96 -0.24 -5.85 11.88
CA VAL A 96 1.17 -6.29 11.85
C VAL A 96 1.80 -6.03 13.21
N ARG A 97 2.23 -7.12 13.86
CA ARG A 97 2.93 -7.03 15.14
C ARG A 97 4.42 -6.79 14.93
N ASN A 98 4.92 -5.68 15.45
CA ASN A 98 6.35 -5.45 15.56
C ASN A 98 6.94 -6.37 16.63
N LYS A 99 7.94 -7.18 16.27
CA LYS A 99 8.57 -8.14 17.21
C LYS A 99 9.42 -7.47 18.29
N ALA A 100 10.02 -6.32 18.00
CA ALA A 100 10.91 -5.61 18.93
C ALA A 100 10.13 -4.76 19.95
N THR A 101 9.02 -4.15 19.53
CA THR A 101 8.21 -3.28 20.40
C THR A 101 6.94 -3.95 20.92
N HIS A 102 6.62 -5.16 20.44
CA HIS A 102 5.38 -5.89 20.67
C HIS A 102 4.09 -5.16 20.25
N ARG A 103 4.19 -3.97 19.65
CA ARG A 103 3.05 -3.16 19.20
C ARG A 103 2.43 -3.74 17.94
N VAL A 104 1.11 -3.56 17.81
CA VAL A 104 0.36 -3.97 16.63
C VAL A 104 -0.08 -2.74 15.86
N LEU A 105 0.37 -2.65 14.61
CA LEU A 105 -0.15 -1.70 13.64
C LEU A 105 -1.48 -2.27 13.11
N ARG A 106 -2.60 -1.59 13.37
CA ARG A 106 -3.94 -2.13 13.10
C ARG A 106 -4.35 -1.94 11.64
N CYS A 107 -4.97 -2.96 11.05
CA CYS A 107 -5.59 -2.87 9.73
C CYS A 107 -7.01 -2.31 9.89
N ASP A 108 -7.34 -1.25 9.16
CA ASP A 108 -8.63 -0.53 9.25
C ASP A 108 -9.49 -0.75 8.00
N ASN A 109 -9.37 -1.95 7.43
CA ASN A 109 -10.06 -2.36 6.21
C ASN A 109 -11.42 -2.99 6.54
N GLU A 110 -12.46 -2.55 5.82
CA GLU A 110 -13.74 -3.28 5.73
C GLU A 110 -13.75 -4.12 4.44
N PRO A 111 -14.39 -5.30 4.42
CA PRO A 111 -14.35 -6.20 3.28
C PRO A 111 -15.19 -5.68 2.09
N GLY A 112 -14.55 -5.62 0.92
CA GLY A 112 -15.20 -5.62 -0.39
C GLY A 112 -14.82 -4.45 -1.29
N GLN A 113 -14.17 -4.73 -2.42
CA GLN A 113 -14.11 -3.85 -3.60
C GLN A 113 -13.93 -4.65 -4.91
N LYS A 114 -14.24 -3.96 -6.02
CA LYS A 114 -14.17 -4.40 -7.44
C LYS A 114 -12.73 -4.33 -7.99
N PRO A 115 -12.41 -5.03 -9.09
CA PRO A 115 -11.04 -5.17 -9.57
C PRO A 115 -10.41 -3.84 -10.02
N HIS A 116 -9.15 -3.63 -9.63
CA HIS A 116 -8.38 -2.43 -9.91
C HIS A 116 -6.88 -2.75 -10.09
N ASN A 117 -6.11 -1.90 -10.78
CA ASN A 117 -4.75 -2.20 -11.23
C ASN A 117 -3.61 -1.70 -10.30
N TRP A 118 -3.90 -0.86 -9.31
CA TRP A 118 -2.94 -0.50 -8.26
C TRP A 118 -3.27 -1.16 -6.92
N LEU A 119 -2.25 -1.62 -6.19
CA LEU A 119 -2.30 -1.86 -4.75
C LEU A 119 -1.56 -0.71 -4.04
N TYR A 120 -2.19 -0.12 -3.04
CA TYR A 120 -1.59 0.91 -2.19
C TYR A 120 -1.90 0.66 -0.71
N ILE A 121 -1.13 1.35 0.14
CA ILE A 121 -1.48 1.54 1.54
C ILE A 121 -1.64 3.01 1.88
N LEU A 122 -2.50 3.30 2.85
CA LEU A 122 -2.55 4.53 3.60
C LEU A 122 -2.00 4.28 4.99
N VAL A 123 -1.24 5.25 5.51
CA VAL A 123 -0.79 5.23 6.91
C VAL A 123 -0.96 6.61 7.53
N ASP A 124 -1.19 6.64 8.84
CA ASP A 124 -1.38 7.86 9.63
C ASP A 124 -0.06 8.63 9.89
N LYS A 125 1.10 8.06 9.50
CA LYS A 125 2.43 8.68 9.66
C LYS A 125 3.08 9.05 8.32
N ARG A 126 3.53 10.31 8.16
CA ARG A 126 4.24 10.81 6.95
C ARG A 126 5.72 10.46 6.82
N ASP A 127 6.28 9.82 7.84
CA ASP A 127 7.69 9.48 7.83
C ASP A 127 7.93 8.23 6.97
N VAL A 128 8.77 8.39 5.95
CA VAL A 128 9.11 7.38 4.94
C VAL A 128 10.54 6.85 5.10
N ALA A 129 11.27 7.26 6.14
CA ALA A 129 12.58 6.72 6.46
C ALA A 129 12.51 5.21 6.72
N GLY A 130 13.51 4.47 6.24
CA GLY A 130 13.63 3.02 6.43
C GLY A 130 12.73 2.15 5.54
N VAL A 131 11.79 2.72 4.78
CA VAL A 131 10.92 1.94 3.89
C VAL A 131 11.76 1.44 2.69
N PRO A 132 11.86 0.12 2.44
CA PRO A 132 12.90 -0.49 1.60
C PRO A 132 12.82 -0.14 0.10
N THR A 133 13.95 0.30 -0.51
CA THR A 133 13.97 0.77 -1.92
C THR A 133 14.14 -0.23 -3.05
N ASN A 134 13.11 -0.43 -3.90
CA ASN A 134 13.12 -1.33 -5.06
C ASN A 134 13.19 -0.69 -6.46
N SER A 135 13.08 0.64 -6.59
CA SER A 135 13.37 1.33 -7.85
C SER A 135 13.97 2.70 -7.56
N LEU A 136 14.83 3.18 -8.45
CA LEU A 136 15.39 4.54 -8.44
C LEU A 136 14.98 5.33 -9.70
N ASN A 137 14.21 4.72 -10.62
CA ASN A 137 14.01 5.25 -11.97
C ASN A 137 12.80 6.21 -12.04
N PRO A 138 12.97 7.55 -12.00
CA PRO A 138 11.91 8.56 -11.87
C PRO A 138 10.78 8.47 -12.91
N GLY A 139 10.98 7.82 -14.06
CA GLY A 139 9.95 7.60 -15.08
C GLY A 139 8.88 6.55 -14.71
N LEU A 140 9.15 5.69 -13.72
CA LEU A 140 8.18 4.72 -13.18
C LEU A 140 7.29 5.30 -12.07
N TRP A 141 7.55 6.55 -11.68
CA TRP A 141 6.96 7.24 -10.51
C TRP A 141 5.78 8.10 -10.92
N GLY A 142 5.21 7.79 -12.09
CA GLY A 142 4.22 8.54 -12.83
C GLY A 142 3.45 9.51 -11.95
N ASP A 143 3.96 10.74 -11.86
CA ASP A 143 3.08 11.86 -12.11
C ASP A 143 2.61 11.65 -13.55
N GLU A 144 1.49 10.93 -13.72
CA GLU A 144 0.70 11.06 -14.93
C GLU A 144 0.45 12.57 -15.07
N ARG A 145 1.11 13.14 -16.08
CA ARG A 145 1.02 14.55 -16.46
C ARG A 145 -0.44 14.99 -16.44
#